data_AF-A0A392SZ26-F1
#
_entry.id   AF-A0A392SZ26-F1
#
_cell.length_a   1.000
_cell.length_b   1.000
_cell.length_c   1.000
_cell.angle_alpha   90.00
_cell.angle_beta   90.00
_cell.angle_gamma   90.00
#
_symmetry.space_group_name_H-M   'P 1'
#
loop_
_entity.id
_entity.type
_entity.pdbx_description
1 polymer ?
#
loop_
_entity_poly.entity_id
_entity_poly.type
_entity_poly.pdbx_seq_one_letter_code
_entity_poly.pdbx_strand_id
1 'polypeptide(L)' 'MANFKFKIISKIIADRLASIMPSIVSEEQRGFIHNRNIKDCLCIASEAANLLHNKSYGGNLALKIDISKTFDTLE' A
#
# COMPACT_ATOMS: atom_id res chain seq x y z
N MET A 1 8.90 14.99 17.70
CA MET A 1 10.17 14.60 17.05
C MET A 1 10.84 13.52 17.89
N ALA A 2 11.26 12.40 17.29
CA ALA A 2 11.95 11.33 18.01
C ALA A 2 13.45 11.63 18.19
N ASN A 3 14.02 11.27 19.34
CA ASN A 3 15.46 11.34 19.62
C ASN A 3 16.25 10.48 18.62
N PHE A 4 17.48 10.87 18.28
CA PHE A 4 18.41 10.11 17.43
C PHE A 4 18.54 8.64 17.85
N LYS A 5 18.65 8.36 19.16
CA LYS A 5 18.71 6.99 19.68
C LYS A 5 17.46 6.18 19.28
N PHE A 6 16.28 6.78 19.38
CA PHE A 6 15.03 6.14 18.95
C PHE A 6 14.98 5.91 17.45
N LYS A 7 15.47 6.85 16.63
CA LYS A 7 15.54 6.65 15.17
C LYS A 7 16.40 5.44 14.79
N ILE A 8 17.52 5.24 15.49
CA ILE A 8 18.38 4.06 15.27
C ILE A 8 17.63 2.78 15.63
N ILE A 9 17.02 2.73 16.82
CA ILE A 9 16.26 1.55 17.27
C ILE A 9 15.11 1.23 16.32
N SER A 10 14.31 2.23 15.93
CA SER A 10 13.22 2.06 14.98
C SER A 10 13.69 1.56 13.62
N LYS A 11 14.84 2.04 13.13
CA LYS A 11 15.42 1.55 11.87
C LYS A 11 15.81 0.07 11.96
N ILE A 12 16.48 -0.34 13.04
CA ILE A 12 16.84 -1.76 13.24
C ILE A 12 15.60 -2.66 13.24
N ILE A 13 14.52 -2.23 13.91
CA ILE A 13 13.26 -2.98 13.94
C ILE A 13 12.63 -3.04 12.54
N ALA A 14 12.57 -1.90 11.84
CA ALA A 14 12.01 -1.84 10.48
C ALA A 14 12.78 -2.73 9.50
N ASP A 15 14.11 -2.72 9.54
CA ASP A 15 14.95 -3.54 8.66
C ASP A 15 14.75 -5.04 8.94
N ARG A 16 14.55 -5.44 10.20
CA ARG A 16 14.22 -6.84 10.54
C ARG A 16 12.83 -7.24 10.03
N LEU A 17 11.83 -6.38 10.23
CA LEU A 17 10.47 -6.64 9.76
C LEU A 17 10.39 -6.68 8.23
N ALA A 18 11.15 -5.85 7.53
CA ALA A 18 11.19 -5.81 6.07
C ALA A 18 11.46 -7.18 5.43
N SER A 19 12.27 -8.03 6.08
CA SER A 19 12.58 -9.38 5.60
C SER A 19 11.38 -10.34 5.57
N ILE A 20 10.42 -10.16 6.47
CA ILE A 20 9.21 -11.01 6.57
C ILE A 20 7.98 -10.35 5.95
N MET A 21 8.04 -9.06 5.63
CA MET A 21 6.92 -8.34 5.00
C MET A 21 6.36 -9.05 3.75
N PRO A 22 7.17 -9.60 2.82
CA PRO A 22 6.65 -10.25 1.63
C PRO A 22 5.74 -11.45 1.90
N SER A 23 5.84 -12.12 3.05
CA SER A 23 4.98 -13.25 3.40
C SER A 23 3.70 -12.84 4.13
N ILE A 24 3.57 -11.58 4.56
CA ILE A 24 2.44 -11.10 5.37
C ILE A 24 1.49 -10.24 4.53
N VAL A 25 2.01 -9.48 3.57
CA VAL A 25 1.23 -8.55 2.73
C VAL A 25 0.92 -9.16 1.38
N SER A 26 -0.24 -8.83 0.81
CA SER A 26 -0.59 -9.30 -0.55
C SER A 26 0.34 -8.69 -1.60
N GLU A 27 0.42 -9.30 -2.77
CA GLU A 27 1.31 -8.84 -3.86
C GLU A 27 0.94 -7.45 -4.38
N GLU A 28 -0.35 -7.12 -4.30
CA GLU A 28 -0.98 -5.89 -4.78
C GLU A 28 -0.64 -4.68 -3.90
N GLN A 29 -0.22 -4.90 -2.65
CA GLN A 29 0.22 -3.81 -1.76
C GLN A 29 1.56 -3.26 -2.22
N ARG A 30 1.63 -2.08 -2.86
CA ARG A 30 2.91 -1.52 -3.34
C ARG A 30 3.57 -0.52 -2.38
N GLY A 31 2.81 0.10 -1.48
CA GLY A 31 3.32 1.15 -0.59
C GLY A 31 4.39 0.65 0.38
N PHE A 32 5.49 1.39 0.50
CA PHE A 32 6.56 1.18 1.49
C PHE A 32 7.23 -0.20 1.48
N ILE A 33 7.13 -0.95 0.38
CA ILE A 33 7.74 -2.27 0.23
C ILE A 33 8.89 -2.19 -0.78
N HIS A 34 10.05 -2.74 -0.40
CA HIS A 34 11.22 -2.77 -1.27
C HIS A 34 10.91 -3.53 -2.57
N ASN A 35 11.47 -3.07 -3.70
CA ASN A 35 11.25 -3.61 -5.03
C ASN A 35 9.80 -3.55 -5.57
N ARG A 36 8.89 -2.77 -4.94
CA ARG A 36 7.56 -2.48 -5.49
C ARG A 36 7.49 -1.02 -5.92
N ASN A 37 7.07 -0.76 -7.17
CA ASN A 37 7.11 0.59 -7.74
C ASN A 37 5.70 1.20 -7.81
N ILE A 38 5.61 2.51 -7.53
CA ILE A 38 4.35 3.26 -7.64
C ILE A 38 3.81 3.31 -9.08
N LYS A 39 4.68 3.19 -10.09
CA LYS A 39 4.28 3.13 -11.50
C LYS A 39 3.38 1.92 -11.79
N ASP A 40 3.60 0.81 -11.09
CA ASP A 40 2.78 -0.39 -11.25
C ASP A 40 1.34 -0.12 -10.78
N CYS A 41 1.16 0.61 -9.68
CA CYS A 41 -0.17 1.05 -9.22
C CYS A 41 -0.88 1.92 -10.26
N LEU A 42 -0.15 2.84 -10.90
CA LEU A 42 -0.73 3.72 -11.92
C LEU A 42 -1.20 2.93 -13.14
N CYS A 43 -0.40 1.96 -13.60
CA CYS A 43 -0.77 1.07 -14.69
C CYS A 43 -2.04 0.29 -14.37
N ILE A 44 -2.06 -0.39 -13.22
CA ILE A 44 -3.21 -1.18 -12.76
C ILE A 44 -4.45 -0.30 -12.59
N ALA A 45 -4.31 0.90 -12.03
CA ALA A 45 -5.43 1.82 -11.89
C ALA A 45 -5.98 2.29 -13.24
N SER A 46 -5.11 2.55 -14.23
CA SER A 46 -5.53 2.91 -15.58
C SER A 46 -6.24 1.76 -16.28
N GLU A 47 -5.75 0.53 -16.14
CA GLU A 47 -6.40 -0.66 -16.68
C GLU A 47 -7.76 -0.89 -16.03
N ALA A 48 -7.84 -0.81 -14.70
CA ALA A 48 -9.10 -0.91 -13.96
C ALA A 48 -10.11 0.15 -14.41
N ALA A 49 -9.67 1.40 -14.61
CA ALA A 49 -10.53 2.47 -15.12
C ALA A 49 -11.06 2.17 -16.53
N ASN A 50 -10.21 1.64 -17.42
CA ASN A 50 -10.64 1.24 -18.76
C ASN A 50 -11.68 0.12 -18.73
N LEU A 51 -11.54 -0.85 -17.81
CA LEU A 51 -12.49 -1.95 -17.64
C LEU A 51 -13.88 -1.47 -17.23
N LEU A 52 -14.01 -0.31 -16.58
CA LEU A 52 -15.31 0.25 -16.19
C LEU A 52 -16.22 0.57 -17.39
N HIS A 53 -15.66 0.75 -18.59
CA HIS A 53 -16.43 1.00 -19.80
C HIS A 53 -17.03 -0.28 -20.41
N ASN A 54 -16.58 -1.46 -20.00
CA ASN A 54 -17.05 -2.73 -20.55
C ASN A 54 -18.46 -3.05 -20.04
N LYS A 55 -19.32 -3.64 -20.88
CA LYS A 55 -20.64 -4.08 -20.42
C LYS A 55 -20.47 -5.21 -19.39
N SER A 56 -21.04 -5.03 -18.21
CA SER A 56 -21.11 -6.02 -17.14
C SER A 56 -22.54 -6.16 -16.66
N TYR A 57 -22.93 -7.36 -16.23
CA TYR A 57 -24.23 -7.61 -15.62
C TYR A 57 -24.31 -6.82 -14.31
N GLY A 58 -25.27 -5.89 -14.21
CA GLY A 58 -25.40 -4.99 -13.05
C GLY A 58 -24.55 -3.72 -13.11
N GLY A 59 -23.75 -3.51 -14.17
CA GLY A 59 -22.89 -2.34 -14.33
C GLY A 59 -21.53 -2.47 -13.63
N ASN A 60 -20.71 -1.41 -13.68
CA ASN A 60 -19.40 -1.36 -13.05
C ASN A 60 -19.33 -0.24 -12.01
N LEU A 61 -18.55 -0.44 -10.95
CA LEU A 61 -18.34 0.53 -9.87
C LEU A 61 -16.86 0.56 -9.48
N ALA A 62 -16.32 1.76 -9.31
CA ALA A 62 -15.00 1.98 -8.71
C ALA A 62 -15.17 2.57 -7.31
N LEU A 63 -14.43 2.01 -6.34
CA LEU A 63 -14.42 2.47 -4.96
C LEU A 63 -13.05 3.05 -4.63
N LYS A 64 -13.03 4.33 -4.27
CA LYS A 64 -11.86 4.99 -3.70
C LYS A 64 -12.02 5.06 -2.19
N ILE A 65 -11.19 4.29 -1.48
CA ILE A 65 -11.17 4.25 -0.02
C ILE A 65 -9.88 4.94 0.45
N ASP A 66 -10.02 5.89 1.36
CA ASP A 66 -8.90 6.57 2.02
C ASP A 66 -9.14 6.53 3.52
N ILE A 67 -8.09 6.24 4.29
CA ILE A 67 -8.18 6.13 5.75
C ILE A 67 -7.60 7.41 6.34
N SER A 68 -8.45 8.20 6.99
CA SER A 68 -8.04 9.45 7.63
C SER A 68 -7.20 9.19 8.87
N LYS A 69 -6.05 9.86 8.98
CA LYS A 69 -5.13 9.78 10.14
C LYS A 69 -4.75 8.33 10.49
N THR A 70 -4.34 7.56 9.49
CA THR A 70 -4.04 6.11 9.61
C THR A 70 -3.20 5.71 10.82
N PHE A 71 -2.25 6.55 11.24
CA PHE A 71 -1.38 6.27 12.39
C PHE A 71 -2.00 6.63 13.74
N ASP A 72 -2.98 7.53 13.77
CA ASP A 72 -3.70 7.94 14.98
C ASP A 72 -4.89 7.01 15.28
N THR A 73 -5.37 6.28 14.26
CA THR A 73 -6.54 5.38 14.35
C THR A 73 -6.16 3.92 14.59
N LEU A 74 -4.88 3.62 14.86
CA LEU A 74 -4.44 2.29 15.24
C LEU A 74 -4.74 2.08 16.73
N GLU A 75 -5.73 1.23 17.02
CA GLU A 75 -5.96 0.64 18.35
C GLU A 75 -5.41 -0.79 18.41
#